data_AF-A0AA90CMR3-F1
#
_entry.id   AF-A0AA90CMR3-F1
#
_cell.length_a   1.000
_cell.length_b   1.000
_cell.length_c   1.000
_cell.angle_alpha   90.00
_cell.angle_beta   90.00
_cell.angle_gamma   90.00
#
_symmetry.space_group_name_H-M   'P 1'
#
loop_
_entity.id
_entity.type
_entity.pdbx_description
1 polymer ?
#
loop_
_entity_poly.entity_id
_entity_poly.type
_entity_poly.pdbx_seq_one_letter_code
_entity_poly.pdbx_strand_id
1 'polypeptide(L)'
;MIRTLAPLLIAVSLTACQSLPGVDPDIGENAVLLSAQHCLEEPVGDNNRIHYGPCLKITEINGSKPQVRDDGFIALLARQPVTIETACVYRLADGSPIPATVETATYTVRPDTFPRGGRRWYLHAHKQARGVIGCSPTLAPSVYPLEETD
;
A
#
# COMPACT_ATOMS: atom_id res chain seq x y z
N MET A 1 -35.27 -12.22 56.18
CA MET A 1 -35.05 -11.47 54.91
C MET A 1 -33.83 -10.60 55.09
N ILE A 2 -32.74 -10.87 54.38
CA ILE A 2 -31.74 -9.92 53.86
C ILE A 2 -30.76 -10.76 53.03
N ARG A 3 -30.76 -10.51 51.72
CA ARG A 3 -29.84 -11.02 50.70
C ARG A 3 -28.63 -10.11 50.66
N THR A 4 -27.42 -10.65 50.59
CA THR A 4 -26.23 -9.93 50.08
C THR A 4 -25.16 -10.96 49.71
N LEU A 5 -25.14 -11.39 48.45
CA LEU A 5 -24.26 -10.91 47.37
C LEU A 5 -22.80 -11.35 47.53
N ALA A 6 -22.48 -12.48 46.88
CA ALA A 6 -21.13 -12.87 46.53
C ALA A 6 -20.59 -11.96 45.41
N PRO A 7 -19.33 -11.49 45.46
CA PRO A 7 -18.73 -10.81 44.32
C PRO A 7 -18.12 -11.87 43.40
N LEU A 8 -18.75 -12.07 42.24
CA LEU A 8 -18.17 -12.78 41.12
C LEU A 8 -17.16 -11.83 40.46
N LEU A 9 -15.87 -12.01 40.75
CA LEU A 9 -14.77 -11.32 40.07
C LEU A 9 -14.70 -11.85 38.63
N ILE A 10 -15.31 -11.12 37.71
CA ILE A 10 -15.22 -11.34 36.26
C ILE A 10 -13.83 -10.85 35.82
N ALA A 11 -12.92 -11.78 35.59
CA ALA A 11 -11.66 -11.51 34.90
C ALA A 11 -11.96 -11.22 33.43
N VAL A 12 -11.95 -9.94 33.06
CA VAL A 12 -11.99 -9.51 31.66
C VAL A 12 -10.61 -9.81 31.06
N SER A 13 -10.48 -10.96 30.41
CA SER A 13 -9.36 -11.24 29.53
C SER A 13 -9.52 -10.41 28.26
N LEU A 14 -8.96 -9.19 28.27
CA LEU A 14 -8.63 -8.45 27.06
C LEU A 14 -7.52 -9.24 26.33
N THR A 15 -7.91 -10.23 25.54
CA THR A 15 -7.05 -10.72 24.46
C THR A 15 -6.95 -9.60 23.45
N ALA A 16 -6.01 -8.69 23.68
CA ALA A 16 -5.50 -7.84 22.63
C ALA A 16 -4.99 -8.79 21.54
N CYS A 17 -5.69 -8.86 20.41
CA CYS A 17 -5.13 -9.35 19.16
C CYS A 17 -4.00 -8.39 18.78
N GLN A 18 -2.85 -8.53 19.42
CA GLN A 18 -1.59 -8.06 18.86
C GLN A 18 -1.35 -8.95 17.66
N SER A 19 -1.88 -8.56 16.50
CA SER A 19 -1.46 -9.09 15.22
C SER A 19 0.04 -8.82 15.12
N LEU A 20 0.84 -9.82 15.48
CA LEU A 20 2.23 -9.92 15.06
C LEU A 20 2.27 -9.66 13.55
N PRO A 21 3.32 -9.01 13.00
CA PRO A 21 3.51 -8.93 11.56
C PRO A 21 3.77 -10.35 11.03
N GLY A 22 2.69 -11.10 10.86
CA GLY A 22 2.67 -12.47 10.38
C GLY A 22 2.57 -12.49 8.87
N VAL A 23 3.02 -13.61 8.30
CA VAL A 23 2.75 -13.96 6.90
C VAL A 23 1.24 -14.10 6.77
N ASP A 24 0.64 -13.33 5.87
CA ASP A 24 -0.75 -13.55 5.44
C ASP A 24 -0.83 -14.95 4.80
N PRO A 25 -1.56 -15.90 5.43
CA PRO A 25 -1.60 -17.28 4.97
C PRO A 25 -2.16 -17.40 3.55
N ASP A 26 -2.95 -16.43 3.09
CA ASP A 26 -3.53 -16.42 1.74
C ASP A 26 -2.51 -16.04 0.66
N ILE A 27 -1.38 -15.44 1.04
CA ILE A 27 -0.28 -15.05 0.13
C ILE A 27 0.83 -16.11 0.13
N GLY A 28 1.11 -16.71 1.28
CA GLY A 28 2.19 -17.67 1.47
C GLY A 28 3.59 -17.03 1.59
N GLU A 29 4.55 -17.81 2.10
CA GLU A 29 5.87 -17.28 2.51
C GLU A 29 6.81 -16.88 1.37
N ASN A 30 6.53 -17.38 0.16
CA ASN A 30 7.38 -17.20 -1.02
C ASN A 30 6.89 -16.11 -1.98
N ALA A 31 5.74 -15.49 -1.69
CA ALA A 31 5.15 -14.47 -2.55
C ALA A 31 4.84 -13.19 -1.78
N VAL A 32 4.85 -12.07 -2.49
CA VAL A 32 4.26 -10.82 -2.03
C VAL A 32 3.16 -10.41 -3.00
N LEU A 33 2.22 -9.59 -2.52
CA LEU A 33 1.21 -8.98 -3.36
C LEU A 33 1.53 -7.50 -3.53
N LEU A 34 1.77 -7.07 -4.76
CA LEU A 34 1.98 -5.66 -5.11
C LEU A 34 0.70 -5.10 -5.73
N SER A 35 0.18 -4.02 -5.18
CA SER A 35 -1.01 -3.38 -5.75
C SER A 35 -0.72 -2.88 -7.18
N ALA A 36 -1.61 -3.21 -8.13
CA ALA A 36 -1.42 -2.84 -9.53
C ALA A 36 -1.53 -1.32 -9.78
N GLN A 37 -2.19 -0.61 -8.87
CA GLN A 37 -2.33 0.84 -8.91
C GLN A 37 -2.51 1.40 -7.50
N HIS A 38 -2.06 2.63 -7.29
CA HIS A 38 -2.28 3.32 -6.03
C HIS A 38 -2.40 4.83 -6.26
N CYS A 39 -3.39 5.45 -5.62
CA CYS A 39 -3.72 6.86 -5.74
C CYS A 39 -3.50 7.56 -4.41
N LEU A 40 -2.62 8.56 -4.39
CA LEU A 40 -2.32 9.31 -3.17
C LEU A 40 -3.44 10.27 -2.83
N GLU A 41 -3.89 10.21 -1.58
CA GLU A 41 -4.93 11.07 -1.06
C GLU A 41 -4.53 11.54 0.34
N GLU A 42 -4.59 12.85 0.56
CA GLU A 42 -4.25 13.45 1.85
C GLU A 42 -5.45 14.23 2.40
N PRO A 43 -5.84 14.01 3.67
CA PRO A 43 -6.79 14.91 4.32
C PRO A 43 -6.19 16.31 4.51
N VAL A 44 -7.00 17.34 4.29
CA VAL A 44 -6.64 18.74 4.42
C VAL A 44 -7.45 19.39 5.53
N GLY A 45 -6.80 19.65 6.65
CA GLY A 45 -7.44 20.22 7.84
C GLY A 45 -8.53 19.33 8.43
N ASP A 46 -9.40 19.92 9.25
CA ASP A 46 -10.39 19.16 10.03
C ASP A 46 -11.75 18.98 9.32
N ASN A 47 -11.91 19.51 8.12
CA ASN A 47 -13.21 19.60 7.42
C ASN A 47 -13.46 18.46 6.42
N ASN A 48 -12.84 17.29 6.61
CA ASN A 48 -12.98 16.12 5.73
C ASN A 48 -12.71 16.42 4.23
N ARG A 49 -11.87 17.43 3.95
CA ARG A 49 -11.46 17.77 2.57
C ARG A 49 -10.31 16.88 2.19
N ILE A 50 -10.36 16.29 1.00
CA ILE A 50 -9.29 15.44 0.48
C ILE A 50 -8.53 16.21 -0.59
N HIS A 51 -7.20 16.16 -0.53
CA HIS A 51 -6.33 16.53 -1.62
C HIS A 51 -6.01 15.29 -2.44
N TYR A 52 -6.42 15.31 -3.71
CA TYR A 52 -6.12 14.24 -4.65
C TYR A 52 -4.72 14.44 -5.23
N GLY A 53 -3.78 13.63 -4.77
CA GLY A 53 -2.46 13.51 -5.33
C GLY A 53 -2.42 12.60 -6.57
N PRO A 54 -1.22 12.37 -7.13
CA PRO A 54 -1.06 11.54 -8.31
C PRO A 54 -1.41 10.06 -8.05
N CYS A 55 -1.89 9.40 -9.08
CA CYS A 55 -2.04 7.94 -9.13
C CYS A 55 -0.86 7.32 -9.86
N LEU A 56 -0.29 6.26 -9.29
CA LEU A 56 0.65 5.36 -9.97
C LEU A 56 -0.09 4.13 -10.45
N LYS A 57 0.22 3.68 -11.66
CA LYS A 57 -0.22 2.40 -12.22
C LYS A 57 0.98 1.63 -12.74
N ILE A 58 1.03 0.33 -12.45
CA ILE A 58 2.01 -0.58 -13.04
C ILE A 58 1.58 -0.90 -14.47
N THR A 59 2.46 -0.64 -15.43
CA THR A 59 2.22 -0.86 -16.85
C THR A 59 2.86 -2.15 -17.35
N GLU A 60 4.05 -2.48 -16.84
CA GLU A 60 4.80 -3.69 -17.23
C GLU A 60 5.59 -4.29 -16.06
N ILE A 61 5.84 -5.59 -16.13
CA ILE A 61 6.78 -6.33 -15.28
C ILE A 61 7.68 -7.13 -16.19
N ASN A 62 8.99 -6.90 -16.09
CA ASN A 62 10.01 -7.51 -16.95
C ASN A 62 9.65 -7.42 -18.45
N GLY A 63 9.15 -6.26 -18.89
CA GLY A 63 8.75 -6.01 -20.28
C GLY A 63 7.45 -6.71 -20.73
N SER A 64 6.69 -7.30 -19.80
CA SER A 64 5.43 -7.98 -20.09
C SER A 64 4.26 -7.33 -19.36
N LYS A 65 3.06 -7.41 -19.93
CA LYS A 65 1.83 -6.93 -19.28
C LYS A 65 1.63 -7.64 -17.93
N PRO A 66 1.38 -6.90 -16.83
CA PRO A 66 1.21 -7.49 -15.52
C PRO A 66 -0.03 -8.39 -15.47
N GLN A 67 0.10 -9.53 -14.79
CA GLN A 67 -1.02 -10.42 -14.47
C GLN A 67 -1.69 -9.91 -13.19
N VAL A 68 -2.71 -9.09 -13.35
CA VAL A 68 -3.48 -8.52 -12.23
C VAL A 68 -4.58 -9.49 -11.84
N ARG A 69 -4.64 -9.83 -10.56
CA ARG A 69 -5.68 -10.67 -9.94
C ARG A 69 -6.98 -9.90 -9.78
N ASP A 70 -8.07 -10.60 -9.47
CA ASP A 70 -9.39 -9.99 -9.25
C ASP A 70 -9.41 -9.02 -8.06
N ASP A 71 -8.51 -9.20 -7.10
CA ASP A 71 -8.32 -8.30 -5.94
C ASP A 71 -7.52 -7.02 -6.27
N GLY A 72 -7.08 -6.85 -7.51
CA GLY A 72 -6.29 -5.70 -7.96
C GLY A 72 -4.79 -5.77 -7.61
N PHE A 73 -4.30 -6.93 -7.14
CA PHE A 73 -2.89 -7.14 -6.84
C PHE A 73 -2.20 -8.02 -7.89
N ILE A 74 -0.88 -7.90 -7.92
CA ILE A 74 0.03 -8.70 -8.73
C ILE A 74 0.86 -9.54 -7.77
N ALA A 75 0.93 -10.85 -8.00
CA ALA A 75 1.81 -11.72 -7.24
C ALA A 75 3.24 -11.63 -7.76
N LEU A 76 4.19 -11.35 -6.87
CA LEU A 76 5.63 -11.38 -7.15
C LEU A 76 6.30 -12.40 -6.23
N LEU A 77 7.33 -13.08 -6.73
CA LEU A 77 8.13 -13.97 -5.90
C LEU A 77 9.05 -13.15 -4.97
N ALA A 78 9.06 -13.51 -3.69
CA ALA A 78 9.99 -12.94 -2.74
C ALA A 78 11.43 -13.26 -3.15
N ARG A 79 12.36 -12.33 -2.89
CA ARG A 79 13.79 -12.43 -3.25
C ARG A 79 14.11 -12.56 -4.74
N GLN A 80 13.13 -12.42 -5.62
CA GLN A 80 13.36 -12.40 -7.06
C GLN A 80 13.46 -10.96 -7.57
N PRO A 81 14.54 -10.58 -8.27
CA PRO A 81 14.62 -9.27 -8.87
C PRO A 81 13.64 -9.15 -10.04
N VAL A 82 12.96 -8.01 -10.12
CA VAL A 82 12.07 -7.67 -11.23
C VAL A 82 12.19 -6.19 -11.57
N THR A 83 12.03 -5.86 -12.85
CA THR A 83 11.90 -4.48 -13.34
C THR A 83 10.42 -4.18 -13.53
N ILE A 84 9.95 -3.06 -12.97
CA ILE A 84 8.56 -2.64 -13.02
C ILE A 84 8.49 -1.31 -13.74
N GLU A 85 7.76 -1.26 -14.85
CA GLU A 85 7.42 0.01 -15.49
C GLU A 85 6.14 0.55 -14.90
N THR A 86 6.12 1.86 -14.65
CA THR A 86 5.00 2.56 -14.03
C THR A 86 4.63 3.80 -14.81
N ALA A 87 3.36 4.19 -14.71
CA ALA A 87 2.85 5.46 -15.19
C ALA A 87 2.17 6.20 -14.03
N CYS A 88 2.56 7.45 -13.81
CA CYS A 88 1.93 8.37 -12.88
C CYS A 88 1.03 9.36 -13.62
N VAL A 89 -0.12 9.71 -13.04
CA VAL A 89 -1.01 10.75 -13.56
C VAL A 89 -1.55 11.61 -12.42
N TYR A 90 -1.52 12.94 -12.57
CA TYR A 90 -2.08 13.86 -11.60
C TYR A 90 -3.60 13.91 -11.73
N ARG A 91 -4.25 14.40 -10.68
CA ARG A 91 -5.71 14.46 -10.62
C ARG A 91 -6.20 15.87 -10.33
N LEU A 92 -7.38 16.18 -10.86
CA LEU A 92 -8.15 17.37 -10.50
C LEU A 92 -8.70 17.23 -9.08
N ALA A 93 -9.24 18.33 -8.55
CA ALA A 93 -9.86 18.38 -7.22
C ALA A 93 -11.10 17.47 -7.05
N ASP A 94 -11.64 16.92 -8.14
CA ASP A 94 -12.72 15.94 -8.15
C ASP A 94 -12.21 14.48 -8.28
N GLY A 95 -10.89 14.28 -8.31
CA GLY A 95 -10.25 12.97 -8.46
C GLY A 95 -10.14 12.47 -9.90
N SER A 96 -10.62 13.21 -10.91
CA SER A 96 -10.43 12.84 -12.31
C SER A 96 -8.97 13.03 -12.77
N PRO A 97 -8.42 12.15 -13.63
CA PRO A 97 -7.04 12.26 -14.10
C PRO A 97 -6.86 13.47 -15.03
N ILE A 98 -5.65 14.02 -15.05
CA ILE A 98 -5.22 15.07 -15.98
C ILE A 98 -4.32 14.41 -17.05
N PRO A 99 -4.83 14.05 -18.25
CA PRO A 99 -4.08 13.23 -19.20
C PRO A 99 -2.76 13.85 -19.69
N ALA A 100 -2.64 15.18 -19.65
CA ALA A 100 -1.43 15.90 -20.06
C ALA A 100 -0.26 15.77 -19.07
N THR A 101 -0.46 15.17 -17.90
CA THR A 101 0.56 15.03 -16.85
C THR A 101 1.05 13.59 -16.70
N VAL A 102 0.85 12.75 -17.71
CA VAL A 102 1.29 11.35 -17.64
C VAL A 102 2.81 11.33 -17.72
N GLU A 103 3.43 10.73 -16.71
CA GLU A 103 4.86 10.50 -16.65
C GLU A 103 5.15 9.04 -16.35
N THR A 104 6.24 8.52 -16.91
CA THR A 104 6.66 7.12 -16.71
C THR A 104 7.90 7.04 -15.85
N ALA A 105 7.98 6.02 -15.02
CA ALA A 105 9.18 5.72 -14.24
C ALA A 105 9.38 4.21 -14.10
N THR A 106 10.63 3.80 -14.01
CA THR A 106 11.01 2.42 -13.76
C THR A 106 11.33 2.24 -12.27
N TYR A 107 10.83 1.16 -11.67
CA TYR A 107 11.16 0.74 -10.32
C TYR A 107 11.83 -0.64 -10.35
N THR A 108 12.99 -0.76 -9.73
CA THR A 108 13.72 -2.02 -9.65
C THR A 108 13.49 -2.69 -8.30
N VAL A 109 12.83 -3.84 -8.32
CA VAL A 109 12.81 -4.76 -7.18
C VAL A 109 14.15 -5.49 -7.15
N ARG A 110 14.86 -5.37 -6.03
CA ARG A 110 16.09 -6.08 -5.77
C ARG A 110 15.81 -7.37 -4.96
N PRO A 111 16.74 -8.33 -4.91
CA PRO A 111 16.56 -9.55 -4.10
C PRO A 111 16.34 -9.27 -2.60
N ASP A 112 16.78 -8.12 -2.10
CA ASP A 112 16.59 -7.67 -0.71
C ASP A 112 15.29 -6.88 -0.49
N THR A 113 14.62 -6.39 -1.55
CA THR A 113 13.39 -5.56 -1.45
C THR A 113 12.25 -6.32 -0.74
N PHE A 114 12.09 -7.60 -1.06
CA PHE A 114 11.11 -8.49 -0.44
C PHE A 114 11.83 -9.65 0.26
N PRO A 115 12.38 -9.43 1.47
CA PRO A 115 13.22 -10.43 2.14
C PRO A 115 12.41 -11.65 2.61
N ARG A 116 11.09 -11.48 2.79
CA ARG A 116 10.10 -12.50 3.13
C ARG A 116 8.79 -12.20 2.40
N GLY A 117 8.05 -13.25 2.03
CA GLY A 117 6.69 -13.14 1.49
C GLY A 117 5.63 -12.88 2.56
N GLY A 118 4.37 -13.12 2.19
CA GLY A 118 3.22 -13.03 3.09
C GLY A 118 2.70 -11.63 3.32
N ARG A 119 3.05 -10.65 2.48
CA ARG A 119 2.71 -9.24 2.70
C ARG A 119 2.21 -8.56 1.44
N ARG A 120 1.32 -7.59 1.64
CA ARG A 120 0.89 -6.63 0.63
C ARG A 120 1.80 -5.41 0.62
N TRP A 121 2.03 -4.87 -0.57
CA TRP A 121 2.88 -3.72 -0.83
C TRP A 121 2.21 -2.80 -1.84
N TYR A 122 2.61 -1.53 -1.80
CA TYR A 122 2.07 -0.46 -2.61
C TYR A 122 3.23 0.36 -3.16
N LEU A 123 3.20 0.64 -4.47
CA LEU A 123 4.06 1.64 -5.09
C LEU A 123 3.27 2.95 -5.15
N HIS A 124 3.75 3.94 -4.42
CA HIS A 124 3.20 5.29 -4.42
C HIS A 124 3.88 6.13 -5.50
N ALA A 125 3.12 6.98 -6.18
CA ALA A 125 3.68 7.94 -7.14
C ALA A 125 4.70 8.89 -6.49
N HIS A 126 4.53 9.17 -5.20
CA HIS A 126 5.34 10.05 -4.34
C HIS A 126 5.15 9.69 -2.86
N LYS A 127 5.92 10.33 -1.97
CA LYS A 127 5.73 10.22 -0.51
C LYS A 127 4.61 11.11 0.05
N GLN A 128 4.14 12.09 -0.72
CA GLN A 128 3.07 13.01 -0.34
C GLN A 128 2.24 13.40 -1.56
N ALA A 129 1.00 13.84 -1.33
CA ALA A 129 0.06 14.21 -2.38
C ALA A 129 0.26 15.64 -2.90
N ARG A 130 0.81 16.55 -2.06
CA ARG A 130 0.95 17.99 -2.37
C ARG A 130 2.37 18.38 -2.76
N GLY A 131 2.49 19.40 -3.60
CA GLY A 131 3.76 20.07 -3.90
C GLY A 131 4.80 19.18 -4.58
N VAL A 132 4.38 18.05 -5.15
CA VAL A 132 5.23 17.09 -5.85
C VAL A 132 5.04 17.25 -7.36
N ILE A 133 6.13 17.04 -8.09
CA ILE A 133 6.18 17.04 -9.54
C ILE A 133 6.87 15.74 -9.95
N GLY A 134 6.46 15.17 -11.08
CA GLY A 134 7.08 13.99 -11.64
C GLY A 134 6.45 12.67 -11.20
N CYS A 135 7.13 11.56 -11.50
CA CYS A 135 6.81 10.22 -11.02
C CYS A 135 8.02 9.67 -10.23
N SER A 136 7.88 9.51 -8.91
CA SER A 136 8.94 8.99 -8.03
C SER A 136 8.43 7.77 -7.25
N PRO A 137 8.38 6.58 -7.89
CA PRO A 137 7.84 5.36 -7.31
C PRO A 137 8.50 5.04 -5.97
N THR A 138 7.71 5.07 -4.89
CA THR A 138 8.15 4.74 -3.54
C THR A 138 7.39 3.52 -3.05
N LEU A 139 8.11 2.49 -2.60
CA LEU A 139 7.50 1.25 -2.12
C LEU A 139 7.21 1.34 -0.62
N ALA A 140 6.00 1.00 -0.19
CA ALA A 140 5.66 0.86 1.22
C ALA A 140 4.71 -0.32 1.47
N PRO A 141 4.69 -0.88 2.70
CA PRO A 141 3.76 -1.95 3.07
C PRO A 141 2.38 -1.41 3.53
N SER A 142 2.05 -0.16 3.19
CA SER A 142 0.87 0.57 3.64
C SER A 142 0.27 1.37 2.48
N VAL A 143 -1.03 1.61 2.51
CA VAL A 143 -1.72 2.50 1.55
C VAL A 143 -1.40 3.97 1.83
N TYR A 144 -0.91 4.31 3.02
CA TYR A 144 -0.38 5.62 3.33
C TYR A 144 1.14 5.52 3.31
N PRO A 145 1.84 6.29 2.44
CA PRO A 145 3.29 6.39 2.52
C PRO A 145 3.60 7.04 3.87
N LEU A 146 4.07 6.24 4.83
CA LEU A 146 4.62 6.81 6.04
C LEU A 146 5.95 7.46 5.67
N GLU A 147 6.17 8.66 6.15
CA GLU A 147 7.47 9.30 6.13
C GLU A 147 8.40 8.52 7.07
N GLU A 148 8.91 7.37 6.63
CA GLU A 148 10.23 6.91 7.09
C GLU A 148 11.23 7.55 6.12
N THR A 149 11.77 8.69 6.55
CA THR A 149 13.07 9.18 6.09
C THR A 149 14.09 8.07 6.36
N ASP A 150 14.96 7.86 5.37
CA ASP A 150 16.21 7.12 5.58
C ASP A 150 16.94 7.57 6.86
#